data_AF-S4A6E0-F1
#
_entry.id   AF-S4A6E0-F1
#
_cell.length_a   1.000
_cell.length_b   1.000
_cell.length_c   1.000
_cell.angle_alpha   90.00
_cell.angle_beta   90.00
_cell.angle_gamma   90.00
#
_symmetry.space_group_name_H-M   'P 1'
#
loop_
_entity.id
_entity.type
_entity.pdbx_description
1 polymer ?
#
loop_
_entity_poly.entity_id
_entity_poly.type
_entity_poly.pdbx_seq_one_letter_code
_entity_poly.pdbx_strand_id
1 'polypeptide(L)'
;MSTERNEGREEDLAAASRFTEQFAAQLVWAGMPRMPARVFAALLASESGALTSAELGERLQVSPAAVSGAVRYLTQQYMVTRERAPGSRRDIFRVHSNQWYEAVTNRDAVLQRWEAALRDGIAALGPDSPAGHRLQETLAFFEFVQKELPGMMTRWRTHRESLFGPQN
;
A
#
# COMPACT_ATOMS: atom_id res chain seq x y z
N MET A 1 36.38 2.08 19.23
CA MET A 1 35.97 0.92 18.41
C MET A 1 34.60 0.33 18.78
N SER A 2 34.28 -0.03 20.02
CA SER A 2 32.92 -0.55 20.36
C SER A 2 31.88 0.56 20.55
N THR A 3 32.29 1.73 21.06
CA THR A 3 31.42 2.89 21.33
C THR A 3 30.98 3.60 20.04
N GLU A 4 31.89 3.84 19.10
CA GLU A 4 31.59 4.48 17.80
C GLU A 4 30.61 3.66 16.93
N ARG A 5 30.67 2.33 17.01
CA ARG A 5 29.74 1.43 16.30
C ARG A 5 28.34 1.43 16.94
N ASN A 6 28.26 1.73 18.23
CA ASN A 6 26.99 1.86 18.95
C ASN A 6 26.32 3.22 18.67
N GLU A 7 27.10 4.30 18.67
CA GLU A 7 26.64 5.66 18.33
C GLU A 7 26.07 5.74 16.92
N GLY A 8 26.75 5.19 15.90
CA GLY A 8 26.23 5.17 14.53
C GLY A 8 24.92 4.40 14.37
N ARG A 9 24.74 3.29 15.11
CA ARG A 9 23.51 2.50 15.08
C ARG A 9 22.35 3.22 15.78
N GLU A 10 22.63 3.95 16.86
CA GLU A 10 21.63 4.77 17.55
C GLU A 10 21.15 5.95 16.68
N GLU A 11 22.06 6.59 15.95
CA GLU A 11 21.73 7.65 15.00
C GLU A 11 20.86 7.15 13.83
N ASP A 12 21.19 5.98 13.27
CA ASP A 12 20.40 5.34 12.20
C ASP A 12 18.98 4.98 12.67
N LEU A 13 18.85 4.43 13.88
CA LEU A 13 17.55 4.11 14.47
C LEU A 13 16.72 5.37 14.72
N ALA A 14 17.36 6.44 15.18
CA ALA A 14 16.70 7.73 15.39
C ALA A 14 16.28 8.37 14.05
N ALA A 15 17.08 8.27 13.00
CA ALA A 15 16.74 8.73 11.66
C ALA A 15 15.54 7.97 11.08
N ALA A 16 15.53 6.63 11.20
CA ALA A 16 14.43 5.80 10.75
C ALA A 16 13.12 6.08 11.52
N SER A 17 13.22 6.35 12.83
CA SER A 17 12.07 6.75 13.65
C SER A 17 11.48 8.10 13.19
N ARG A 18 12.35 9.11 12.97
CA ARG A 18 11.90 10.42 12.44
C ARG A 18 11.23 10.30 11.09
N PHE A 19 11.81 9.53 10.16
CA PHE A 19 11.19 9.26 8.86
C PHE A 19 9.83 8.57 9.02
N THR A 20 9.74 7.56 9.89
CA THR A 20 8.50 6.80 10.14
C THR A 20 7.37 7.73 10.55
N GLU A 21 7.60 8.61 11.53
CA GLU A 21 6.56 9.53 12.02
C GLU A 21 6.22 10.62 10.99
N GLN A 22 7.21 11.19 10.29
CA GLN A 22 6.97 12.21 9.25
C GLN A 22 6.17 11.65 8.08
N PHE A 23 6.59 10.49 7.56
CA PHE A 23 5.91 9.87 6.42
C PHE A 23 4.52 9.36 6.80
N ALA A 24 4.36 8.80 8.00
CA ALA A 24 3.05 8.42 8.51
C ALA A 24 2.10 9.62 8.60
N ALA A 25 2.57 10.80 9.01
CA ALA A 25 1.74 12.01 9.05
C ALA A 25 1.25 12.42 7.65
N GLN A 26 2.09 12.29 6.61
CA GLN A 26 1.69 12.57 5.22
C GLN A 26 0.65 11.58 4.72
N LEU A 27 0.81 10.29 5.02
CA LEU A 27 -0.17 9.26 4.66
C LEU A 27 -1.52 9.47 5.38
N VAL A 28 -1.48 9.92 6.64
CA VAL A 28 -2.70 10.30 7.38
C VAL A 28 -3.39 11.48 6.72
N TRP A 29 -2.62 12.50 6.31
CA TRP A 29 -3.18 13.63 5.56
C TRP A 29 -3.80 13.18 4.23
N ALA A 30 -3.23 12.17 3.57
CA ALA A 30 -3.79 11.54 2.38
C ALA A 30 -4.97 10.58 2.65
N GLY A 31 -5.48 10.50 3.90
CA GLY A 31 -6.68 9.76 4.25
C GLY A 31 -6.44 8.34 4.79
N MET A 32 -5.19 7.90 4.97
CA MET A 32 -4.91 6.60 5.59
C MET A 32 -5.15 6.66 7.10
N PRO A 33 -5.72 5.62 7.75
CA PRO A 33 -5.82 5.58 9.19
C PRO A 33 -4.44 5.60 9.86
N ARG A 34 -4.34 6.27 11.02
CA ARG A 34 -3.07 6.55 11.71
C ARG A 34 -2.18 5.33 11.93
N MET A 35 -2.72 4.22 12.46
CA MET A 35 -1.92 3.04 12.76
C MET A 35 -1.44 2.27 11.52
N PRO A 36 -2.28 2.02 10.50
CA PRO A 36 -1.81 1.59 9.18
C PRO A 36 -0.68 2.44 8.61
N ALA A 37 -0.80 3.77 8.67
CA ALA A 37 0.23 4.69 8.17
C ALA A 37 1.58 4.49 8.89
N ARG A 38 1.56 4.40 10.23
CA ARG A 38 2.76 4.14 11.03
C ARG A 38 3.38 2.77 10.75
N VAL A 39 2.56 1.72 10.62
CA VAL A 39 3.04 0.37 10.28
C VAL A 39 3.66 0.33 8.89
N PHE A 40 3.03 0.94 7.89
CA PHE A 40 3.55 1.00 6.54
C PHE A 40 4.88 1.77 6.46
N ALA A 41 4.95 2.94 7.12
CA ALA A 41 6.18 3.72 7.20
C ALA A 41 7.31 2.97 7.92
N ALA A 42 7.01 2.23 8.99
CA ALA A 42 7.99 1.42 9.71
C ALA A 42 8.53 0.24 8.89
N LEU A 43 7.68 -0.38 8.05
CA LEU A 43 8.11 -1.42 7.10
C LEU A 43 9.00 -0.84 6.01
N LEU A 44 8.65 0.32 5.43
CA LEU A 44 9.49 1.01 4.45
C LEU A 44 10.85 1.44 5.02
N ALA A 45 10.88 1.81 6.30
CA ALA A 45 12.09 2.20 7.01
C ALA A 45 12.86 1.02 7.62
N SER A 46 12.45 -0.23 7.37
CA SER A 46 13.22 -1.41 7.80
C SER A 46 14.19 -1.85 6.71
N GLU A 47 15.36 -2.34 7.12
CA GLU A 47 16.42 -2.77 6.20
C GLU A 47 15.96 -3.85 5.21
N SER A 48 15.12 -4.78 5.68
CA SER A 48 14.60 -5.89 4.88
C SER A 48 13.26 -5.60 4.19
N GLY A 49 12.64 -4.45 4.46
CA GLY A 49 11.26 -4.16 4.08
C GLY A 49 10.22 -5.06 4.77
N ALA A 50 10.63 -5.84 5.77
CA ALA A 50 9.81 -6.86 6.41
C ALA A 50 9.99 -6.92 7.92
N LEU A 51 8.88 -7.03 8.65
CA LEU A 51 8.86 -7.10 10.12
C LEU A 51 7.76 -8.05 10.60
N THR A 52 7.97 -8.70 11.73
CA THR A 52 6.98 -9.49 12.45
C THR A 52 6.04 -8.60 13.27
N SER A 53 4.91 -9.15 13.74
CA SER A 53 4.02 -8.42 14.68
C SER A 53 4.74 -7.94 15.93
N ALA A 54 5.70 -8.73 16.44
CA ALA A 54 6.44 -8.42 17.65
C ALA A 54 7.38 -7.24 17.42
N GLU A 55 8.16 -7.27 16.34
CA GLU A 55 9.07 -6.18 15.97
C GLU A 55 8.30 -4.89 15.66
N LEU A 56 7.14 -4.99 15.01
CA LEU A 56 6.25 -3.83 14.79
C LEU A 56 5.74 -3.24 16.12
N GLY A 57 5.33 -4.09 17.06
CA GLY A 57 4.85 -3.66 18.37
C GLY A 57 5.96 -2.96 19.17
N GLU A 58 7.16 -3.52 19.16
CA GLU A 58 8.35 -2.96 19.81
C GLU A 58 8.77 -1.64 19.16
N ARG A 59 8.93 -1.60 17.84
CA ARG A 59 9.42 -0.40 17.13
C ARG A 59 8.46 0.78 17.23
N LEU A 60 7.15 0.51 17.20
CA LEU A 60 6.11 1.55 17.23
C LEU A 60 5.60 1.85 18.64
N GLN A 61 6.02 1.08 19.64
CA GLN A 61 5.56 1.13 21.03
C GLN A 61 4.03 1.01 21.12
N VAL A 62 3.48 -0.04 20.50
CA VAL A 62 2.03 -0.28 20.43
C VAL A 62 1.67 -1.73 20.74
N SER A 63 0.40 -1.94 21.10
CA SER A 63 -0.10 -3.27 21.45
C SER A 63 -0.19 -4.21 20.22
N PRO A 64 -0.10 -5.53 20.43
CA PRO A 64 -0.31 -6.52 19.36
C PRO A 64 -1.66 -6.41 18.66
N ALA A 65 -2.69 -5.95 19.37
CA ALA A 65 -4.02 -5.73 18.81
C ALA A 65 -4.03 -4.56 17.82
N ALA A 66 -3.35 -3.46 18.14
CA ALA A 66 -3.20 -2.31 17.24
C ALA A 66 -2.43 -2.71 15.96
N VAL A 67 -1.36 -3.51 16.10
CA VAL A 67 -0.63 -4.05 14.95
C VAL A 67 -1.54 -4.93 14.09
N SER A 68 -2.28 -5.84 14.71
CA SER A 68 -3.17 -6.78 14.01
C SER A 68 -4.27 -6.07 13.18
N GLY A 69 -4.85 -5.00 13.72
CA GLY A 69 -5.82 -4.18 12.98
C GLY A 69 -5.17 -3.45 11.80
N ALA A 70 -3.97 -2.89 12.00
CA ALA A 70 -3.25 -2.17 10.97
C ALA A 70 -2.82 -3.07 9.80
N VAL A 71 -2.22 -4.24 10.10
CA VAL A 71 -1.77 -5.18 9.05
C VAL A 71 -2.95 -5.77 8.27
N ARG A 72 -4.10 -5.99 8.93
CA ARG A 72 -5.33 -6.43 8.25
C ARG A 72 -5.78 -5.40 7.22
N TYR A 73 -5.85 -4.13 7.61
CA TYR A 73 -6.18 -3.04 6.70
C TYR A 73 -5.20 -2.98 5.52
N LEU A 74 -3.88 -2.99 5.80
CA LEU A 74 -2.86 -2.90 4.75
C LEU A 74 -2.90 -4.09 3.79
N THR A 75 -3.21 -5.29 4.29
CA THR A 75 -3.39 -6.48 3.45
C THR A 75 -4.62 -6.34 2.55
N GLN A 76 -5.74 -5.81 3.08
CA GLN A 76 -6.95 -5.55 2.29
C GLN A 76 -6.74 -4.48 1.22
N GLN A 77 -5.84 -3.51 1.48
CA GLN A 77 -5.44 -2.51 0.50
C GLN A 77 -4.28 -2.98 -0.40
N TYR A 78 -3.86 -4.25 -0.28
CA TYR A 78 -2.76 -4.85 -1.05
C TYR A 78 -1.43 -4.06 -0.96
N MET A 79 -1.20 -3.41 0.19
CA MET A 79 0.02 -2.64 0.46
C MET A 79 1.08 -3.47 1.19
N VAL A 80 0.67 -4.60 1.79
CA VAL A 80 1.51 -5.50 2.58
C VAL A 80 1.11 -6.94 2.30
N THR A 81 2.09 -7.81 2.12
CA THR A 81 1.88 -9.26 2.10
C THR A 81 2.16 -9.86 3.46
N ARG A 82 1.37 -10.88 3.82
CA ARG A 82 1.62 -11.71 4.99
C ARG A 82 2.26 -13.02 4.54
N GLU A 83 3.50 -13.23 4.96
CA GLU A 83 4.30 -14.42 4.67
C GLU A 83 4.61 -15.18 5.97
N ARG A 84 5.03 -16.43 5.86
CA ARG A 84 5.59 -17.16 7.01
C ARG A 84 7.10 -16.97 7.07
N ALA A 85 7.61 -16.71 8.26
CA ALA A 85 9.04 -16.75 8.53
C ALA A 85 9.61 -18.14 8.18
N PRO A 86 10.73 -18.23 7.44
CA PRO A 86 11.40 -19.51 7.16
C PRO A 86 11.67 -20.29 8.46
N GLY A 87 11.22 -21.54 8.51
CA GLY A 87 11.41 -22.41 9.69
C GLY A 87 10.57 -22.03 10.93
N SER A 88 9.62 -21.11 10.83
CA SER A 88 8.83 -20.63 11.97
C SER A 88 7.33 -20.53 11.67
N ARG A 89 6.52 -20.53 12.73
CA ARG A 89 5.07 -20.28 12.66
C ARG A 89 4.72 -18.79 12.72
N ARG A 90 5.71 -17.91 12.88
CA ARG A 90 5.51 -16.46 12.98
C ARG A 90 5.20 -15.88 11.61
N ASP A 91 4.26 -14.94 11.58
CA ASP A 91 3.98 -14.14 10.41
C ASP A 91 5.03 -13.03 10.26
N ILE A 92 5.45 -12.82 9.02
CA ILE A 92 6.23 -11.68 8.58
C ILE A 92 5.36 -10.85 7.65
N PHE A 93 5.32 -9.55 7.90
CA PHE A 93 4.66 -8.57 7.05
C PHE A 93 5.71 -7.90 6.19
N ARG A 94 5.47 -7.84 4.89
CA ARG A 94 6.43 -7.31 3.92
C ARG A 94 5.79 -6.27 3.02
N VAL A 95 6.48 -5.15 2.85
CA VAL A 95 6.21 -4.22 1.76
C VAL A 95 7.11 -4.63 0.60
N HIS A 96 6.52 -5.18 -0.45
CA HIS A 96 7.29 -5.46 -1.66
C HIS A 96 7.42 -4.18 -2.47
N SER A 97 8.60 -3.91 -3.04
CA SER A 97 8.79 -2.77 -3.96
C SER A 97 7.96 -2.89 -5.25
N ASN A 98 7.45 -4.10 -5.54
CA ASN A 98 6.51 -4.37 -6.63
C ASN A 98 5.03 -4.30 -6.20
N GLN A 99 4.68 -4.16 -4.91
CA GLN A 99 3.28 -4.32 -4.48
C GLN A 99 2.37 -3.17 -4.92
N TRP A 100 2.92 -2.03 -5.33
CA TRP A 100 2.18 -1.02 -6.09
C TRP A 100 1.54 -1.61 -7.35
N TYR A 101 2.20 -2.59 -8.00
CA TYR A 101 1.66 -3.33 -9.12
C TYR A 101 0.41 -4.11 -8.71
N GLU A 102 0.48 -4.92 -7.64
CA GLU A 102 -0.68 -5.67 -7.17
C GLU A 102 -1.78 -4.77 -6.63
N ALA A 103 -1.48 -3.72 -5.86
CA ALA A 103 -2.46 -2.77 -5.35
C ALA A 103 -3.19 -1.99 -6.45
N VAL A 104 -2.55 -1.76 -7.60
CA VAL A 104 -3.18 -1.12 -8.76
C VAL A 104 -3.92 -2.14 -9.63
N THR A 105 -3.37 -3.34 -9.82
CA THR A 105 -3.99 -4.37 -10.68
C THR A 105 -5.16 -5.08 -9.99
N ASN A 106 -5.12 -5.30 -8.67
CA ASN A 106 -6.26 -5.86 -7.92
C ASN A 106 -7.42 -4.86 -7.73
N ARG A 107 -7.21 -3.58 -8.05
CA ARG A 107 -8.33 -2.62 -8.16
C ARG A 107 -9.24 -2.95 -9.34
N ASP A 108 -8.84 -3.80 -10.28
CA ASP A 108 -9.69 -4.27 -11.39
C ASP A 108 -11.02 -4.84 -10.88
N ALA A 109 -11.01 -5.67 -9.83
CA ALA A 109 -12.23 -6.24 -9.28
C ALA A 109 -13.15 -5.19 -8.65
N VAL A 110 -12.59 -4.10 -8.10
CA VAL A 110 -13.37 -2.98 -7.55
C VAL A 110 -13.94 -2.16 -8.70
N LEU A 111 -13.12 -1.83 -9.70
CA LEU A 111 -13.52 -1.08 -10.89
C LEU A 111 -14.65 -1.78 -11.64
N GLN A 112 -14.55 -3.09 -11.85
CA GLN A 112 -15.61 -3.90 -12.49
C GLN A 112 -16.93 -3.84 -11.70
N ARG A 113 -16.88 -3.90 -10.37
CA ARG A 113 -18.10 -3.76 -9.53
C ARG A 113 -18.71 -2.37 -9.64
N TRP A 114 -17.88 -1.34 -9.70
CA TRP A 114 -18.33 0.04 -9.86
C TRP A 114 -18.95 0.27 -11.24
N GLU A 115 -18.32 -0.22 -12.30
CA GLU A 115 -18.87 -0.16 -13.65
C GLU A 115 -20.23 -0.86 -13.73
N ALA A 116 -20.37 -2.05 -13.13
CA ALA A 116 -21.65 -2.76 -13.08
C ALA A 116 -22.73 -1.93 -12.37
N ALA A 117 -22.43 -1.39 -11.18
CA ALA A 117 -23.37 -0.55 -10.44
C ALA A 117 -23.74 0.75 -11.20
N LEU A 118 -22.79 1.35 -11.93
CA LEU A 118 -23.05 2.53 -12.76
C LEU A 118 -23.96 2.18 -13.95
N ARG A 119 -23.73 1.05 -14.62
CA ARG A 119 -24.61 0.56 -15.71
C ARG A 119 -26.04 0.31 -15.22
N ASP A 120 -26.19 -0.33 -14.06
CA ASP A 120 -27.51 -0.54 -13.43
C ASP A 120 -28.18 0.79 -13.09
N GLY A 121 -27.42 1.75 -12.55
CA GLY A 121 -27.92 3.10 -12.26
C GLY A 121 -28.36 3.87 -13.50
N ILE A 122 -27.63 3.76 -14.61
CA ILE A 122 -28.02 4.37 -15.90
C ILE A 122 -29.33 3.75 -16.41
N ALA A 123 -29.46 2.43 -16.37
CA ALA A 123 -30.67 1.73 -16.78
C ALA A 123 -31.89 2.12 -15.94
N ALA A 124 -31.70 2.30 -14.63
CA ALA A 124 -32.77 2.68 -13.70
C ALA A 124 -33.20 4.16 -13.82
N LEU A 125 -32.25 5.07 -14.01
CA LEU A 125 -32.51 6.52 -14.03
C LEU A 125 -32.81 7.07 -15.43
N GLY A 126 -32.58 6.27 -16.46
CA GLY A 126 -32.72 6.66 -17.86
C GLY A 126 -31.48 7.42 -18.36
N PRO A 127 -30.93 7.03 -19.52
CA PRO A 127 -29.68 7.59 -20.05
C PRO A 127 -29.78 9.08 -20.41
N ASP A 128 -30.95 9.53 -20.85
CA ASP A 128 -31.17 10.92 -21.27
C ASP A 128 -31.50 11.86 -20.09
N SER A 129 -31.59 11.33 -18.87
CA SER A 129 -31.78 12.17 -17.69
C SER A 129 -30.48 12.87 -17.31
N PRO A 130 -30.52 14.06 -16.68
CA PRO A 130 -29.31 14.71 -16.17
C PRO A 130 -28.50 13.84 -15.21
N ALA A 131 -29.16 12.93 -14.46
CA ALA A 131 -28.48 11.97 -13.60
C ALA A 131 -27.82 10.85 -14.41
N GLY A 132 -28.53 10.30 -15.41
CA GLY A 132 -28.01 9.31 -16.35
C GLY A 132 -26.78 9.80 -17.10
N HIS A 133 -26.75 11.07 -17.52
CA HIS A 133 -25.57 11.68 -18.14
C HIS A 133 -24.35 11.70 -17.22
N ARG A 134 -24.51 12.12 -15.95
CA ARG A 134 -23.40 12.10 -14.97
C ARG A 134 -22.85 10.69 -14.72
N LEU A 135 -23.75 9.70 -14.65
CA LEU A 135 -23.34 8.31 -14.47
C LEU A 135 -22.62 7.76 -15.70
N GLN A 136 -23.06 8.12 -16.92
CA GLN A 136 -22.37 7.74 -18.16
C GLN A 136 -20.97 8.34 -18.25
N GLU A 137 -20.80 9.62 -17.91
CA GLU A 137 -19.48 10.25 -17.89
C GLU A 137 -18.55 9.58 -16.85
N THR A 138 -19.10 9.28 -15.68
CA THR A 138 -18.37 8.55 -14.62
C THR A 138 -17.98 7.14 -15.07
N LEU A 139 -18.90 6.41 -15.72
CA LEU A 139 -18.66 5.08 -16.27
C LEU A 139 -17.56 5.11 -17.33
N ALA A 140 -17.65 6.04 -18.29
CA ALA A 140 -16.66 6.19 -19.35
C ALA A 140 -15.26 6.50 -18.80
N PHE A 141 -15.17 7.30 -17.73
CA PHE A 141 -13.91 7.54 -17.04
C PHE A 141 -13.32 6.27 -16.42
N PHE A 142 -14.12 5.48 -15.71
CA PHE A 142 -13.64 4.23 -15.10
C PHE A 142 -13.23 3.18 -16.15
N GLU A 143 -13.99 3.05 -17.24
CA GLU A 143 -13.63 2.19 -18.38
C GLU A 143 -12.31 2.63 -19.02
N PHE A 144 -12.10 3.94 -19.19
CA PHE A 144 -10.83 4.49 -19.68
C PHE A 144 -9.66 4.16 -18.75
N VAL A 145 -9.84 4.38 -17.44
CA VAL A 145 -8.80 4.06 -16.44
C VAL A 145 -8.45 2.57 -16.48
N GLN A 146 -9.46 1.68 -16.46
CA GLN A 146 -9.24 0.23 -16.52
C GLN A 146 -8.44 -0.17 -17.77
N LYS A 147 -8.73 0.45 -18.92
CA LYS A 147 -8.01 0.20 -20.16
C LYS A 147 -6.56 0.70 -20.13
N GLU A 148 -6.30 1.87 -19.55
CA GLU A 148 -4.97 2.49 -19.55
C GLU A 148 -4.03 1.94 -18.47
N LEU A 149 -4.58 1.44 -17.36
CA LEU A 149 -3.81 0.94 -16.22
C LEU A 149 -2.74 -0.11 -16.63
N PRO A 150 -3.05 -1.18 -17.41
CA PRO A 150 -2.04 -2.15 -17.85
C PRO A 150 -0.90 -1.53 -18.67
N GLY A 151 -1.23 -0.57 -19.53
CA GLY A 151 -0.25 0.16 -20.35
C GLY A 151 0.65 1.05 -19.50
N MET A 152 0.06 1.78 -18.54
CA MET A 152 0.80 2.58 -17.57
C MET A 152 1.74 1.73 -16.72
N MET A 153 1.28 0.56 -16.27
CA MET A 153 2.13 -0.36 -15.50
C MET A 153 3.27 -0.95 -16.32
N THR A 154 3.03 -1.27 -17.60
CA THR A 154 4.10 -1.70 -18.52
C THR A 154 5.17 -0.61 -18.64
N ARG A 155 4.77 0.65 -18.87
CA ARG A 155 5.72 1.78 -18.93
C ARG A 155 6.48 1.98 -17.62
N TRP A 156 5.81 1.83 -16.48
CA TRP A 156 6.47 1.88 -15.17
C TRP A 156 7.52 0.78 -15.01
N ARG A 157 7.23 -0.46 -15.41
CA ARG A 157 8.22 -1.56 -15.32
C ARG A 157 9.49 -1.24 -16.12
N THR A 158 9.34 -0.79 -17.36
CA THR A 158 10.48 -0.36 -18.19
C THR A 158 11.24 0.80 -17.56
N HIS A 159 10.54 1.81 -17.05
CA HIS A 159 11.19 2.94 -16.39
C HIS A 159 11.93 2.52 -15.11
N ARG A 160 11.33 1.65 -14.30
CA ARG A 160 11.93 1.09 -13.09
C ARG A 160 13.21 0.32 -13.40
N GLU A 161 13.21 -0.52 -14.44
CA GLU A 161 14.42 -1.25 -14.87
C GLU A 161 15.54 -0.30 -15.27
N SER A 162 15.23 0.82 -15.92
CA SER A 162 16.24 1.84 -16.24
C SER A 162 16.84 2.53 -15.01
N LEU A 163 16.06 2.65 -13.93
CA LEU A 163 16.49 3.31 -12.69
C LEU A 163 17.19 2.37 -11.72
N PHE A 164 16.76 1.11 -11.64
CA PHE A 164 17.14 0.19 -10.57
C PHE A 164 17.68 -1.16 -11.05
N GLY A 165 17.77 -1.38 -12.37
CA GLY A 165 18.16 -2.66 -12.96
C GLY A 165 17.03 -3.70 -12.98
N PRO A 166 17.30 -4.89 -13.57
CA PRO A 166 16.32 -5.97 -13.66
C PRO A 166 15.95 -6.51 -12.27
N GLN A 167 14.70 -6.96 -12.11
CA GLN A 167 14.29 -7.70 -10.91
C GLN A 167 14.94 -9.10 -10.94
N ASN A 168 15.72 -9.42 -9.90
CA ASN A 168 16.14 -10.79 -9.60
C ASN A 168 14.99 -11.58 -8.98
#